data_AF-A0A1F3SN55-F1
#
_entry.id   AF-A0A1F3SN55-F1
#
_cell.length_a   1.000
_cell.length_b   1.000
_cell.length_c   1.000
_cell.angle_alpha   90.00
_cell.angle_beta   90.00
_cell.angle_gamma   90.00
#
_symmetry.space_group_name_H-M   'P 1'
#
loop_
_entity.id
_entity.type
_entity.pdbx_description
1 polymer ?
#
loop_
_entity_poly.entity_id
_entity_poly.type
_entity_poly.pdbx_seq_one_letter_code
_entity_poly.pdbx_strand_id
1 'polypeptide(L)'
;RAIYQVQLNLEDAQSAHYYSRVLLCDRGTVDGAVYWPDNLGSFFDHMGTTLEKELSRYDSVIFFETAAVGGVSIEGGNPARIESIEEALALDHKLKSLWSQHPNFVFVPHNTSFIKKITAGLDALAKIVAQHH
;
A
#
# COMPACT_ATOMS: atom_id res chain seq x y z
N ARG A 1 5.60 11.33 11.75
CA ARG A 1 4.50 12.33 11.63
C ARG A 1 4.60 13.18 10.37
N ALA A 2 5.76 13.80 10.04
CA ALA A 2 5.89 14.64 8.84
C ALA A 2 5.52 13.91 7.53
N ILE A 3 6.06 12.71 7.30
CA ILE A 3 5.75 11.89 6.11
C ILE A 3 4.25 11.60 5.99
N TYR A 4 3.62 11.13 7.08
CA TYR A 4 2.17 10.90 7.14
C TYR A 4 1.38 12.16 6.79
N GLN A 5 1.72 13.31 7.37
CA GLN A 5 1.00 14.56 7.12
C GLN A 5 1.15 15.03 5.66
N VAL A 6 2.32 14.84 5.06
CA VAL A 6 2.55 15.15 3.64
C VAL A 6 1.69 14.26 2.75
N GLN A 7 1.67 12.95 3.01
CA GLN A 7 0.81 12.01 2.28
C GLN A 7 -0.66 12.41 2.38
N LEU A 8 -1.16 12.63 3.60
CA LEU A 8 -2.53 13.01 3.88
C LEU A 8 -2.93 14.28 3.12
N ASN A 9 -2.11 15.33 3.24
CA ASN A 9 -2.40 16.62 2.62
C ASN A 9 -2.34 16.56 1.10
N LEU A 10 -1.44 15.76 0.52
CA LEU A 10 -1.35 15.58 -0.93
C LEU A 10 -2.57 14.84 -1.47
N GLU A 11 -2.96 13.73 -0.84
CA GLU A 11 -4.18 13.00 -1.20
C GLU A 11 -5.42 13.90 -1.12
N ASP A 12 -5.60 14.61 0.00
CA ASP A 12 -6.75 15.49 0.22
C ASP A 12 -6.80 16.63 -0.82
N ALA A 13 -5.66 17.25 -1.12
CA ALA A 13 -5.59 18.32 -2.13
C ALA A 13 -5.93 17.81 -3.53
N GLN A 14 -5.38 16.64 -3.93
CA GLN A 14 -5.66 16.05 -5.23
C GLN A 14 -7.14 15.64 -5.35
N SER A 15 -7.70 15.04 -4.29
CA SER A 15 -9.10 14.61 -4.26
C SER A 15 -10.07 15.80 -4.36
N ALA A 16 -9.76 16.91 -3.69
CA ALA A 16 -10.56 18.13 -3.76
C ALA A 16 -10.52 18.78 -5.15
N HIS A 17 -9.35 18.80 -5.80
CA HIS A 17 -9.19 19.42 -7.12
C HIS A 17 -9.68 18.55 -8.28
N TYR A 18 -9.62 17.22 -8.14
CA TYR A 18 -9.92 16.27 -9.21
C TYR A 18 -11.00 15.25 -8.84
N TYR A 19 -12.05 15.69 -8.14
CA TYR A 19 -13.15 14.86 -7.63
C TYR A 19 -13.89 13.98 -8.67
N SER A 20 -13.72 14.24 -9.97
CA SER A 20 -14.31 13.46 -11.07
C SER A 20 -13.33 12.49 -11.74
N ARG A 21 -12.11 12.35 -11.19
CA ARG A 21 -11.06 11.49 -11.73
C ARG A 21 -10.71 10.40 -10.71
N VAL A 22 -10.22 9.29 -11.23
CA VAL A 22 -9.59 8.25 -10.41
C VAL A 22 -8.23 8.77 -9.94
N LEU A 23 -8.01 8.75 -8.62
CA LEU A 23 -6.70 8.98 -8.03
C LEU A 23 -6.03 7.63 -7.77
N LEU A 24 -4.88 7.41 -8.39
CA LEU A 24 -4.03 6.25 -8.11
C LEU A 24 -2.90 6.67 -7.16
N CYS A 25 -2.95 6.18 -5.93
CA CYS A 25 -1.91 6.42 -4.93
C CYS A 25 -0.86 5.31 -4.99
N ASP A 26 0.42 5.68 -5.11
CA ASP A 26 1.52 4.78 -4.79
C ASP A 26 1.76 4.86 -3.28
N ARG A 27 1.45 3.77 -2.57
CA ARG A 27 1.33 3.71 -1.10
C ARG A 27 0.10 4.45 -0.55
N GLY A 28 -0.14 4.26 0.74
CA GLY A 28 -1.19 4.95 1.47
C GLY A 28 -0.79 5.21 2.93
N THR A 29 -1.60 5.99 3.61
CA THR A 29 -1.43 6.45 5.00
C THR A 29 -1.20 5.33 6.03
N VAL A 30 -1.74 4.12 5.79
CA VAL A 30 -1.55 2.94 6.67
C VAL A 30 -0.10 2.44 6.64
N ASP A 31 0.66 2.67 5.55
CA ASP A 31 2.04 2.19 5.44
C ASP A 31 2.95 2.76 6.52
N GLY A 32 2.65 3.94 7.06
CA GLY A 32 3.40 4.52 8.16
C GLY A 32 3.41 3.66 9.43
N ALA A 33 2.41 2.82 9.63
CA ALA A 33 2.27 2.00 10.83
C ALA A 33 3.39 0.95 10.98
N VAL A 34 3.87 0.36 9.87
CA VAL A 34 4.86 -0.72 9.94
C VAL A 34 6.30 -0.23 10.18
N TYR A 35 6.55 1.06 9.96
CA TYR A 35 7.83 1.72 10.23
C TYR A 35 7.82 2.49 11.56
N TRP A 36 6.71 2.47 12.30
CA TRP A 36 6.63 3.12 13.60
C TRP A 36 7.41 2.29 14.65
N PRO A 37 8.29 2.91 15.45
CA PRO A 37 9.26 2.20 16.29
C PRO A 37 8.64 1.41 17.45
N ASP A 38 7.43 1.78 17.88
CA ASP A 38 6.75 1.15 19.01
C ASP A 38 5.91 -0.06 18.54
N ASN A 39 4.59 0.07 18.56
CA ASN A 39 3.65 -0.96 18.11
C ASN A 39 2.69 -0.40 17.05
N LEU A 40 2.08 -1.29 16.25
CA LEU A 40 1.18 -0.88 15.16
C LEU A 40 0.01 -0.01 15.62
N GLY A 41 -0.55 -0.27 16.81
CA GLY A 41 -1.66 0.51 17.37
C GLY A 41 -1.26 1.94 17.74
N SER A 42 -0.08 2.08 18.35
CA SER A 42 0.44 3.38 18.78
C SER A 42 0.64 4.37 17.63
N PHE A 43 0.88 3.90 16.41
CA PHE A 43 0.97 4.79 15.25
C PHE A 43 -0.33 5.59 15.06
N PHE A 44 -1.48 4.91 15.05
CA PHE A 44 -2.78 5.55 14.84
C PHE A 44 -3.13 6.50 15.99
N ASP A 45 -2.79 6.13 17.24
CA ASP A 45 -2.96 6.99 18.41
C ASP A 45 -2.15 8.29 18.27
N HIS A 46 -0.88 8.19 17.87
CA HIS A 46 0.00 9.35 17.69
C HIS A 46 -0.42 10.25 16.52
N MET A 47 -1.07 9.68 15.50
CA MET A 47 -1.63 10.44 14.38
C MET A 47 -3.05 10.96 14.67
N GLY A 48 -3.69 10.53 15.76
CA GLY A 48 -5.06 10.94 16.13
C GLY A 48 -6.13 10.34 15.23
N THR A 49 -5.90 9.12 14.72
CA THR A 49 -6.78 8.42 13.77
C THR A 49 -7.03 6.97 14.22
N THR A 50 -7.70 6.17 13.41
CA THR A 50 -7.87 4.72 13.60
C THR A 50 -7.58 3.99 12.29
N LEU A 51 -7.23 2.70 12.36
CA LEU A 51 -7.06 1.89 11.15
C LEU A 51 -8.30 1.94 10.26
N GLU A 52 -9.50 1.85 10.84
CA GLU A 52 -10.76 1.92 10.09
C GLU A 52 -10.93 3.25 9.34
N LYS A 53 -10.61 4.38 9.99
CA LYS A 53 -10.64 5.69 9.33
C LYS A 53 -9.66 5.74 8.18
N GLU A 54 -8.43 5.28 8.38
CA GLU A 54 -7.41 5.27 7.34
C GLU A 54 -7.79 4.36 6.17
N LEU A 55 -8.35 3.18 6.43
CA LEU A 55 -8.84 2.28 5.39
C LEU A 55 -10.00 2.92 4.60
N SER A 56 -10.94 3.59 5.28
CA SER A 56 -12.09 4.23 4.63
C SER A 56 -11.75 5.38 3.69
N ARG A 57 -10.48 5.83 3.66
CA ARG A 57 -10.00 6.85 2.72
C ARG A 57 -9.87 6.34 1.29
N TYR A 58 -9.81 5.02 1.10
CA TYR A 58 -9.58 4.40 -0.21
C TYR A 58 -10.84 3.69 -0.66
N ASP A 59 -11.20 3.81 -1.94
CA ASP A 59 -12.30 3.01 -2.50
C ASP A 59 -11.89 1.55 -2.72
N SER A 60 -10.60 1.31 -2.98
CA SER A 60 -10.03 0.00 -3.25
C SER A 60 -8.52 -0.02 -3.00
N VAL A 61 -7.98 -1.20 -2.69
CA VAL A 61 -6.54 -1.40 -2.43
C VAL A 61 -6.03 -2.55 -3.29
N ILE A 62 -4.99 -2.30 -4.09
CA ILE A 62 -4.26 -3.35 -4.82
C ILE A 62 -2.91 -3.57 -4.15
N PHE A 63 -2.76 -4.71 -3.48
CA PHE A 63 -1.56 -5.05 -2.74
C PHE A 63 -0.70 -6.03 -3.52
N PHE A 64 0.52 -5.61 -3.85
CA PHE A 64 1.51 -6.46 -4.54
C PHE A 64 2.48 -7.07 -3.55
N GLU A 65 2.47 -8.40 -3.42
CA GLU A 65 3.40 -9.13 -2.55
C GLU A 65 4.86 -8.91 -2.97
N THR A 66 5.73 -8.71 -2.00
CA THR A 66 7.16 -8.48 -2.20
C THR A 66 7.84 -9.65 -2.93
N ALA A 67 8.87 -9.35 -3.73
CA ALA A 67 9.68 -10.40 -4.37
C ALA A 67 10.58 -11.16 -3.40
N ALA A 68 10.76 -10.65 -2.18
CA ALA A 68 11.51 -11.34 -1.13
C ALA A 68 10.94 -12.74 -0.82
N VAL A 69 9.65 -12.98 -1.09
CA VAL A 69 8.99 -14.31 -0.97
C VAL A 69 9.65 -15.35 -1.89
N GLY A 70 10.14 -14.94 -3.06
CA GLY A 70 10.83 -15.83 -4.00
C GLY A 70 12.30 -16.08 -3.65
N GLY A 71 12.81 -15.57 -2.52
CA GLY A 71 14.23 -15.62 -2.18
C GLY A 71 15.12 -14.77 -3.10
N VAL A 72 14.51 -13.97 -3.98
CA VAL A 72 15.24 -13.08 -4.90
C VAL A 72 15.48 -11.78 -4.16
N SER A 73 16.72 -11.56 -3.70
CA SER A 73 17.23 -10.20 -3.54
C SER A 73 17.07 -9.54 -4.91
N ILE A 74 16.18 -8.55 -5.03
CA ILE A 74 16.13 -7.75 -6.26
C ILE A 74 17.40 -6.88 -6.25
N GLU A 75 18.54 -7.49 -6.61
CA GLU A 75 19.84 -6.84 -6.80
C GLU A 75 19.83 -5.84 -7.97
N GLY A 76 18.68 -5.61 -8.63
CA GLY A 76 18.58 -4.74 -9.80
C GLY A 76 17.38 -3.79 -9.86
N GLY A 77 16.76 -3.41 -8.73
CA GLY A 77 15.47 -2.67 -8.78
C GLY A 77 15.41 -1.32 -8.09
N ASN A 78 15.82 -1.25 -6.82
CA ASN A 78 15.63 -0.04 -6.03
C ASN A 78 16.85 0.23 -5.13
N PRO A 79 17.72 1.19 -5.51
CA PRO A 79 18.89 1.58 -4.72
C PRO A 79 18.55 2.08 -3.31
N ALA A 80 17.29 2.43 -3.05
CA ALA A 80 16.82 2.91 -1.76
C ALA A 80 16.42 1.79 -0.77
N ARG A 81 16.44 0.52 -1.17
CA ARG A 81 16.15 -0.60 -0.25
C ARG A 81 17.39 -0.91 0.60
N ILE A 82 17.29 -0.59 1.89
CA ILE A 82 18.32 -0.82 2.91
C ILE A 82 18.03 -2.07 3.77
N GLU A 83 16.91 -2.75 3.52
CA GLU A 83 16.38 -3.84 4.33
C GLU A 83 16.86 -5.21 3.81
N SER A 84 17.09 -6.14 4.73
CA SER A 84 17.34 -7.56 4.42
C SER A 84 16.10 -8.25 3.85
N ILE A 85 16.29 -9.42 3.24
CA ILE A 85 15.18 -10.25 2.73
C ILE A 85 14.18 -10.57 3.86
N GLU A 86 14.68 -10.91 5.04
CA GLU A 86 13.86 -11.25 6.22
C GLU A 86 13.04 -10.06 6.70
N GLU A 87 13.65 -8.87 6.78
CA GLU A 87 12.95 -7.63 7.15
C GLU A 87 11.89 -7.27 6.11
N ALA A 88 12.21 -7.39 4.82
CA ALA A 88 11.26 -7.13 3.74
C ALA A 88 10.05 -8.08 3.78
N LEU A 89 10.26 -9.35 4.14
CA LEU A 89 9.17 -10.32 4.36
C LEU A 89 8.33 -9.96 5.57
N ALA A 90 8.97 -9.60 6.69
CA ALA A 90 8.27 -9.22 7.91
C ALA A 90 7.40 -7.97 7.69
N LEU A 91 7.91 -6.98 6.95
CA LEU A 91 7.18 -5.77 6.59
C LEU A 91 6.02 -6.07 5.64
N ASP A 92 6.23 -6.90 4.63
CA ASP A 92 5.17 -7.32 3.70
C ASP A 92 4.01 -7.99 4.45
N HIS A 93 4.31 -8.93 5.35
CA HIS A 93 3.30 -9.59 6.17
C HIS A 93 2.54 -8.62 7.07
N LYS A 94 3.25 -7.68 7.72
CA LYS A 94 2.60 -6.64 8.55
C LYS A 94 1.70 -5.76 7.71
N LEU A 95 2.18 -5.23 6.58
CA LEU A 95 1.39 -4.39 5.69
C LEU A 95 0.16 -5.13 5.16
N LYS A 96 0.34 -6.37 4.69
CA LYS A 96 -0.75 -7.22 4.23
C LYS A 96 -1.80 -7.42 5.31
N SER A 97 -1.39 -7.67 6.56
CA SER A 97 -2.33 -7.85 7.69
C SER A 97 -3.18 -6.62 8.00
N LEU A 98 -2.65 -5.41 7.74
CA LEU A 98 -3.38 -4.16 7.92
C LEU A 98 -4.30 -3.89 6.72
N TRP A 99 -3.74 -3.93 5.51
CA TRP A 99 -4.48 -3.62 4.28
C TRP A 99 -5.54 -4.64 3.92
N SER A 100 -5.37 -5.92 4.28
CA SER A 100 -6.35 -6.97 4.00
C SER A 100 -7.67 -6.80 4.74
N GLN A 101 -7.74 -5.88 5.70
CA GLN A 101 -8.97 -5.51 6.40
C GLN A 101 -9.84 -4.54 5.57
N HIS A 102 -9.32 -4.00 4.47
CA HIS A 102 -10.10 -3.18 3.55
C HIS A 102 -11.18 -4.04 2.85
N PRO A 103 -12.45 -3.59 2.76
CA PRO A 103 -13.53 -4.38 2.15
C PRO A 103 -13.27 -4.70 0.68
N ASN A 104 -12.62 -3.78 -0.05
CA ASN A 104 -12.25 -3.93 -1.46
C ASN A 104 -10.74 -4.16 -1.61
N PHE A 105 -10.20 -5.19 -0.93
CA PHE A 105 -8.79 -5.56 -1.00
C PHE A 105 -8.52 -6.56 -2.13
N VAL A 106 -7.58 -6.23 -3.01
CA VAL A 106 -7.11 -7.10 -4.09
C VAL A 106 -5.65 -7.48 -3.83
N PHE A 107 -5.39 -8.78 -3.71
CA PHE A 107 -4.04 -9.30 -3.51
C PHE A 107 -3.43 -9.80 -4.82
N VAL A 108 -2.25 -9.30 -5.18
CA VAL A 108 -1.45 -9.77 -6.30
C VAL A 108 -0.24 -10.51 -5.74
N PRO A 109 -0.23 -11.86 -5.76
CA PRO A 109 0.86 -12.66 -5.21
C PRO A 109 2.16 -12.45 -5.99
N HIS A 110 3.27 -12.82 -5.37
CA HIS A 110 4.55 -12.83 -6.03
C HIS A 110 4.51 -13.77 -7.26
N ASN A 111 5.13 -13.32 -8.34
CA ASN A 111 5.34 -14.12 -9.52
C ASN A 111 6.77 -13.90 -10.01
N THR A 112 7.43 -14.98 -10.44
CA THR A 112 8.77 -14.91 -11.05
C THR A 112 8.76 -14.10 -12.35
N SER A 113 7.63 -14.05 -13.05
CA SER A 113 7.43 -13.18 -14.21
C SER A 113 6.88 -11.83 -13.78
N PHE A 114 7.72 -10.79 -13.90
CA PHE A 114 7.31 -9.40 -13.70
C PHE A 114 6.11 -9.00 -14.58
N ILE A 115 6.12 -9.41 -15.85
CA ILE A 115 5.02 -9.11 -16.80
C ILE A 115 3.70 -9.71 -16.33
N LYS A 116 3.69 -10.96 -15.84
CA LYS A 116 2.46 -11.57 -15.30
C LYS A 116 1.95 -10.80 -14.08
N LYS A 117 2.84 -10.37 -13.20
CA LYS A 117 2.50 -9.57 -12.01
C LYS A 117 1.87 -8.23 -12.39
N ILE A 118 2.46 -7.50 -13.33
CA ILE A 118 1.92 -6.23 -13.81
C ILE A 118 0.58 -6.42 -14.53
N THR A 119 0.45 -7.45 -15.37
CA THR A 119 -0.80 -7.75 -16.06
C THR A 119 -1.94 -8.00 -15.06
N ALA A 120 -1.70 -8.81 -14.03
CA ALA A 120 -2.68 -9.06 -12.97
C ALA A 120 -3.09 -7.77 -12.23
N GLY A 121 -2.14 -6.86 -12.00
CA GLY A 121 -2.40 -5.55 -11.42
C GLY A 121 -3.25 -4.64 -12.31
N LEU A 122 -2.94 -4.60 -13.61
CA LEU A 122 -3.71 -3.82 -14.60
C LEU A 122 -5.13 -4.35 -14.74
N ASP A 123 -5.31 -5.67 -14.76
CA ASP A 123 -6.62 -6.31 -14.82
C ASP A 123 -7.46 -5.98 -13.57
N ALA A 124 -6.83 -5.96 -12.39
CA ALA A 124 -7.48 -5.55 -11.14
C ALA A 124 -7.90 -4.08 -11.19
N LEU A 125 -7.01 -3.19 -11.62
CA LEU A 125 -7.30 -1.76 -11.75
C LEU A 125 -8.44 -1.51 -12.74
N ALA A 126 -8.42 -2.16 -13.91
CA ALA A 126 -9.48 -2.04 -14.90
C ALA A 126 -10.85 -2.45 -14.37
N LYS A 127 -10.91 -3.53 -13.57
CA LYS A 127 -12.16 -3.99 -12.92
C LYS A 127 -12.67 -2.99 -11.89
N ILE A 128 -11.78 -2.44 -11.06
CA ILE A 128 -12.15 -1.42 -10.06
C ILE A 128 -12.71 -0.19 -10.77
N VAL A 129 -11.99 0.36 -11.75
CA VAL A 129 -12.42 1.53 -12.51
C VAL A 129 -13.79 1.30 -13.15
N ALA A 130 -14.03 0.13 -13.73
CA ALA A 130 -15.32 -0.21 -14.32
C ALA A 130 -16.50 -0.35 -13.33
N GLN A 131 -16.24 -0.49 -12.03
CA GLN A 131 -17.29 -0.54 -10.99
C GLN A 131 -17.69 0.86 -10.48
N HIS A 132 -16.85 1.86 -10.71
CA HIS A 132 -17.05 3.24 -10.27
C HIS A 132 -17.46 4.20 -11.41
N HIS A 133 -17.68 3.67 -12.62
CA HIS A 133 -18.23 4.36 -13.79
C HIS A 133 -19.58 3.75 -14.20
#